data_AF-A0A973TAV5-F1
#
_entry.id   AF-A0A973TAV5-F1
#
_cell.length_a   1.000
_cell.length_b   1.000
_cell.length_c   1.000
_cell.angle_alpha   90.00
_cell.angle_beta   90.00
_cell.angle_gamma   90.00
#
_symmetry.space_group_name_H-M   'P 1'
#
loop_
_entity.id
_entity.type
_entity.pdbx_description
1 polymer ?
#
loop_
_entity_poly.entity_id
_entity_poly.type
_entity_poly.pdbx_seq_one_letter_code
_entity_poly.pdbx_strand_id
1 'polypeptide(L)'
;LNALVALGALCGAVASTRRRQLRLRSVVFCAGMYGLMLCLAVLAPSMAWFGAVMVLSGFWCLMFLTGSNQLVQVSSNMAIRGRVMSLYIMVLIGGQALGGPMLGWIAEHADPHAALLVSGGVPALAAVTVAAILARKGSLQLRVDWRDRRHPLRIAHRAAA
;
A
#
# COMPACT_ATOMS: atom_id res chain seq x y z
N LEU A 1 -14.18 -5.10 14.57
CA LEU A 1 -13.28 -4.46 13.59
C LEU A 1 -11.96 -5.22 13.42
N ASN A 2 -11.15 -5.37 14.47
CA ASN A 2 -9.84 -6.04 14.39
C ASN A 2 -9.87 -7.44 13.76
N ALA A 3 -10.91 -8.24 14.05
CA ALA A 3 -11.09 -9.55 13.41
C ALA A 3 -11.31 -9.48 11.89
N LEU A 4 -12.03 -8.47 11.39
CA LEU A 4 -12.29 -8.29 9.95
C LEU A 4 -11.01 -7.88 9.21
N VAL A 5 -10.24 -6.96 9.81
CA VAL A 5 -8.92 -6.57 9.29
C VAL A 5 -7.97 -7.77 9.29
N ALA A 6 -7.99 -8.58 10.36
CA ALA A 6 -7.19 -9.79 10.46
C ALA A 6 -7.56 -10.85 9.42
N LEU A 7 -8.86 -11.04 9.12
CA LEU A 7 -9.32 -11.91 8.04
C LEU A 7 -8.80 -11.44 6.69
N GLY A 8 -8.92 -10.15 6.40
CA GLY A 8 -8.36 -9.54 5.20
C GLY A 8 -6.86 -9.74 5.07
N ALA A 9 -6.13 -9.51 6.16
CA ALA A 9 -4.69 -9.72 6.24
C ALA A 9 -4.35 -11.21 6.00
N LEU A 10 -5.06 -12.16 6.60
CA LEU A 10 -4.84 -13.60 6.37
C LEU A 10 -4.98 -13.96 4.88
N CYS A 11 -6.04 -13.47 4.22
CA CYS A 11 -6.21 -13.64 2.77
C CYS A 11 -5.03 -13.02 1.99
N GLY A 12 -4.58 -11.85 2.41
CA GLY A 12 -3.39 -11.18 1.86
C GLY A 12 -2.13 -12.02 2.03
N ALA A 13 -1.94 -12.65 3.18
CA ALA A 13 -0.76 -13.45 3.50
C ALA A 13 -0.66 -14.63 2.55
N VAL A 14 -1.76 -15.37 2.41
CA VAL A 14 -1.87 -16.50 1.48
C VAL A 14 -1.64 -16.04 0.04
N ALA A 15 -2.25 -14.93 -0.40
CA ALA A 15 -2.04 -14.39 -1.74
C ALA A 15 -0.60 -13.93 -1.99
N SER A 16 0.13 -13.50 -0.95
CA SER A 16 1.51 -13.01 -1.05
C SER A 16 2.50 -14.12 -1.43
N THR A 17 2.28 -15.34 -0.90
CA THR A 17 3.18 -16.48 -1.09
C THR A 17 3.35 -16.88 -2.56
N ARG A 18 2.34 -16.62 -3.39
CA ARG A 18 2.37 -16.96 -4.82
C ARG A 18 3.12 -15.95 -5.68
N ARG A 19 3.55 -14.81 -5.12
CA ARG A 19 4.19 -13.73 -5.91
C ARG A 19 5.71 -13.88 -5.91
N ARG A 20 6.27 -14.16 -7.09
CA ARG A 20 7.70 -14.43 -7.29
C ARG A 20 8.55 -13.19 -7.57
N GLN A 21 7.93 -12.08 -7.99
CA GLN A 21 8.61 -10.79 -8.22
C GLN A 21 7.67 -9.63 -7.87
N LEU A 22 8.04 -8.81 -6.88
CA LEU A 22 7.32 -7.58 -6.54
C LEU A 22 8.12 -6.38 -7.03
N ARG A 23 7.51 -5.58 -7.89
CA ARG A 23 8.09 -4.33 -8.39
C ARG A 23 7.62 -3.18 -7.51
N LEU A 24 8.43 -2.12 -7.41
CA LEU A 24 8.09 -0.90 -6.67
C LEU A 24 6.69 -0.36 -7.04
N ARG A 25 6.34 -0.37 -8.33
CA ARG A 25 4.99 0.04 -8.81
C ARG A 25 3.84 -0.74 -8.17
N SER A 26 4.01 -2.03 -7.90
CA SER A 26 2.97 -2.87 -7.29
C SER A 26 2.83 -2.55 -5.80
N VAL A 27 3.93 -2.23 -5.12
CA VAL A 27 3.92 -1.80 -3.72
C VAL A 27 3.21 -0.44 -3.58
N VAL A 28 3.54 0.52 -4.46
CA VAL A 28 2.88 1.84 -4.51
C VAL A 28 1.38 1.69 -4.79
N PHE A 29 0.99 0.81 -5.71
CA PHE A 29 -0.43 0.53 -5.97
C PHE A 29 -1.15 -0.03 -4.73
N CYS A 30 -0.55 -0.99 -4.02
CA CYS A 30 -1.14 -1.52 -2.79
C CYS A 30 -1.28 -0.44 -1.70
N ALA A 31 -0.29 0.45 -1.55
CA ALA A 31 -0.37 1.57 -0.62
C ALA A 31 -1.53 2.53 -0.95
N GLY A 32 -1.70 2.85 -2.23
CA GLY A 32 -2.79 3.69 -2.71
C GLY A 32 -4.16 3.03 -2.50
N MET A 33 -4.28 1.74 -2.79
CA MET A 33 -5.52 0.99 -2.53
C MET A 33 -5.84 0.90 -1.05
N TYR A 34 -4.84 0.70 -0.19
CA TYR A 34 -5.03 0.72 1.26
C TYR A 34 -5.60 2.07 1.73
N GLY A 35 -4.97 3.19 1.31
CA GLY A 35 -5.45 4.53 1.63
C GLY A 35 -6.85 4.82 1.08
N LEU A 36 -7.14 4.38 -0.15
CA LEU A 36 -8.45 4.51 -0.78
C LEU A 36 -9.54 3.75 -0.01
N MET A 37 -9.27 2.50 0.42
CA MET A 37 -10.23 1.73 1.22
C MET A 37 -10.53 2.44 2.54
N LEU A 38 -9.53 3.01 3.22
CA LEU A 38 -9.75 3.78 4.44
C LEU A 38 -10.58 5.05 4.20
N CYS A 39 -10.38 5.75 3.08
CA CYS A 39 -11.21 6.91 2.72
C CYS A 39 -12.66 6.48 2.39
N LEU A 40 -12.85 5.38 1.67
CA LEU A 40 -14.17 4.84 1.35
C LEU A 40 -14.93 4.36 2.58
N ALA A 41 -14.22 3.96 3.64
CA ALA A 41 -14.84 3.57 4.90
C ALA A 41 -15.56 4.73 5.60
N VAL A 42 -15.18 5.97 5.31
CA VAL A 42 -15.82 7.19 5.86
C VAL A 42 -17.19 7.42 5.24
N LEU A 43 -17.36 7.05 3.96
CA LEU A 43 -18.64 7.16 3.25
C LEU A 43 -19.56 5.96 3.49
N ALA A 44 -19.23 5.06 4.42
CA ALA A 44 -19.95 3.82 4.59
C ALA A 44 -21.39 4.07 5.10
N PRO A 45 -22.43 3.73 4.31
CA PRO A 45 -23.82 3.96 4.71
C PRO A 45 -24.36 2.84 5.62
N SER A 46 -23.64 1.71 5.77
CA SER A 46 -24.06 0.57 6.57
C SER A 46 -22.89 -0.17 7.22
N MET A 47 -23.16 -0.87 8.33
CA MET A 47 -22.17 -1.69 9.04
C MET A 47 -21.58 -2.80 8.15
N ALA A 48 -22.40 -3.38 7.26
CA ALA A 48 -21.96 -4.40 6.31
C ALA A 48 -20.96 -3.83 5.30
N TRP A 49 -21.22 -2.62 4.77
CA TRP A 49 -20.30 -1.94 3.87
C TRP A 49 -18.99 -1.61 4.55
N PHE A 50 -19.05 -1.04 5.76
CA PHE A 50 -17.87 -0.75 6.57
C PHE A 50 -17.03 -2.01 6.83
N GLY A 51 -17.69 -3.12 7.19
CA GLY A 51 -17.03 -4.40 7.41
C GLY A 51 -16.32 -4.93 6.16
N ALA A 52 -16.97 -4.91 4.99
CA ALA A 52 -16.38 -5.35 3.73
C ALA A 52 -15.14 -4.52 3.35
N VAL A 53 -15.24 -3.19 3.47
CA VAL A 53 -14.12 -2.27 3.19
C VAL A 53 -12.94 -2.52 4.15
N MET A 54 -13.21 -2.89 5.39
CA MET A 54 -12.17 -3.19 6.39
C MET A 54 -11.46 -4.54 6.15
N VAL A 55 -12.17 -5.53 5.62
CA VAL A 55 -11.53 -6.76 5.12
C VAL A 55 -10.60 -6.43 3.94
N LEU A 56 -11.09 -5.63 2.98
CA LEU A 56 -10.29 -5.20 1.83
C LEU A 56 -9.07 -4.36 2.25
N SER A 57 -9.23 -3.45 3.22
CA SER A 57 -8.11 -2.63 3.72
C SER A 57 -7.04 -3.51 4.36
N GLY A 58 -7.41 -4.51 5.19
CA GLY A 58 -6.48 -5.46 5.77
C GLY A 58 -5.69 -6.26 4.73
N PHE A 59 -6.36 -6.67 3.65
CA PHE A 59 -5.72 -7.34 2.51
C PHE A 59 -4.66 -6.46 1.85
N TRP A 60 -5.00 -5.21 1.50
CA TRP A 60 -4.07 -4.28 0.83
C TRP A 60 -2.94 -3.84 1.75
N CYS A 61 -3.22 -3.62 3.04
CA CYS A 61 -2.22 -3.29 4.04
C CYS A 61 -1.15 -4.38 4.13
N LEU A 62 -1.56 -5.65 4.21
CA LEU A 62 -0.60 -6.73 4.31
C LEU A 62 0.18 -6.93 3.00
N MET A 63 -0.50 -6.80 1.85
CA MET A 63 0.17 -6.80 0.54
C MET A 63 1.27 -5.73 0.46
N PHE A 64 0.98 -4.52 0.93
CA PHE A 64 1.93 -3.42 0.98
C PHE A 64 3.09 -3.73 1.94
N LEU A 65 2.79 -4.21 3.15
CA LEU A 65 3.81 -4.47 4.16
C LEU A 65 4.77 -5.58 3.73
N THR A 66 4.25 -6.72 3.27
CA THR A 66 5.08 -7.83 2.79
C THR A 66 5.86 -7.42 1.55
N GLY A 67 5.25 -6.68 0.62
CA GLY A 67 5.92 -6.22 -0.58
C GLY A 67 7.03 -5.21 -0.33
N SER A 68 6.82 -4.28 0.60
CA SER A 68 7.84 -3.31 1.03
C SER A 68 9.02 -4.01 1.70
N ASN A 69 8.75 -4.94 2.62
CA ASN A 69 9.77 -5.76 3.26
C ASN A 69 10.62 -6.52 2.23
N GLN A 70 9.98 -7.24 1.31
CA GLN A 70 10.69 -7.98 0.27
C GLN A 70 11.52 -7.04 -0.61
N LEU A 71 10.96 -5.90 -1.03
CA LEU A 71 11.65 -4.96 -1.90
C LEU A 71 12.90 -4.35 -1.23
N VAL A 72 12.79 -3.95 0.03
CA VAL A 72 13.95 -3.43 0.80
C VAL A 72 15.01 -4.52 0.95
N GLN A 73 14.61 -5.75 1.28
CA GLN A 73 15.54 -6.85 1.46
C GLN A 73 16.32 -7.18 0.18
N VAL A 74 15.64 -7.27 -0.99
CA VAL A 74 16.29 -7.62 -2.25
C VAL A 74 17.06 -6.46 -2.90
N SER A 75 16.71 -5.21 -2.56
CA SER A 75 17.42 -4.03 -3.08
C SER A 75 18.66 -3.67 -2.25
N SER A 76 18.75 -4.18 -1.02
CA SER A 76 19.89 -3.93 -0.13
C SER A 76 21.08 -4.83 -0.43
N ASN A 77 22.30 -4.28 -0.34
CA ASN A 77 23.52 -5.07 -0.44
C ASN A 77 23.64 -6.01 0.77
N MET A 78 24.01 -7.28 0.53
CA MET A 78 24.08 -8.35 1.52
C MET A 78 24.96 -7.98 2.73
N ALA A 79 26.05 -7.23 2.52
CA ALA A 79 26.97 -6.79 3.57
C ALA A 79 26.38 -5.74 4.53
N ILE A 80 25.33 -5.01 4.12
CA ILE A 80 24.72 -3.94 4.92
C ILE A 80 23.23 -4.15 5.17
N ARG A 81 22.67 -5.29 4.74
CA ARG A 81 21.24 -5.62 4.84
C ARG A 81 20.69 -5.47 6.25
N GLY A 82 21.45 -5.90 7.27
CA GLY A 82 21.05 -5.75 8.67
C GLY A 82 20.86 -4.29 9.09
N ARG A 83 21.76 -3.39 8.65
CA ARG A 83 21.68 -1.95 8.93
C ARG A 83 20.52 -1.27 8.19
N VAL A 84 20.26 -1.68 6.94
CA VAL A 84 19.13 -1.14 6.17
C VAL A 84 17.80 -1.59 6.78
N MET A 85 17.70 -2.87 7.16
CA MET A 85 16.50 -3.40 7.80
C MET A 85 16.26 -2.80 9.20
N SER A 86 17.30 -2.53 9.98
CA SER A 86 17.13 -1.88 11.29
C SER A 86 16.54 -0.47 11.14
N LEU A 87 17.04 0.32 10.18
CA LEU A 87 16.47 1.63 9.87
C LEU A 87 15.03 1.52 9.35
N TYR A 88 14.76 0.55 8.47
CA TYR A 88 13.41 0.30 7.97
C TYR A 88 12.43 -0.06 9.10
N ILE A 89 12.79 -0.97 9.99
CA ILE A 89 11.95 -1.37 11.13
C ILE A 89 11.81 -0.22 12.12
N MET A 90 12.88 0.55 12.38
CA MET A 90 12.82 1.74 13.23
C MET A 90 11.81 2.76 12.72
N VAL A 91 11.83 3.05 11.41
CA VAL A 91 10.87 3.97 10.79
C VAL A 91 9.46 3.37 10.82
N LEU A 92 9.31 2.07 10.56
CA LEU A 92 8.02 1.41 10.55
C LEU A 92 7.37 1.45 11.94
N ILE A 93 8.07 0.98 12.97
CA ILE A 93 7.56 0.94 14.35
C ILE A 93 7.44 2.36 14.91
N GLY A 94 8.44 3.22 14.69
CA GLY A 94 8.40 4.62 15.12
C GLY A 94 7.23 5.40 14.52
N GLY A 95 6.93 5.16 13.24
CA GLY A 95 5.77 5.74 12.57
C GLY A 95 4.45 5.26 13.17
N GLN A 96 4.33 3.99 13.56
CA GLN A 96 3.13 3.49 14.26
C GLN A 96 3.01 4.07 15.68
N ALA A 97 4.12 4.17 16.41
CA ALA A 97 4.17 4.71 17.76
C ALA A 97 3.77 6.20 17.81
N LEU A 98 4.10 6.97 16.77
CA LEU A 98 3.67 8.36 16.63
C LEU A 98 2.27 8.49 16.03
N GLY A 99 1.96 7.64 15.04
CA GLY A 99 0.69 7.69 14.30
C GLY A 99 -0.53 7.36 15.18
N GLY A 100 -0.41 6.38 16.07
CA GLY A 100 -1.49 5.99 16.99
C GLY A 100 -1.99 7.16 17.86
N PRO A 101 -1.12 7.79 18.67
CA PRO A 101 -1.48 8.95 19.49
C PRO A 101 -1.94 10.15 18.65
N MET A 102 -1.30 10.44 17.52
CA MET A 102 -1.75 11.54 16.64
C MET A 102 -3.18 11.32 16.13
N LEU A 103 -3.48 10.12 15.61
CA LEU A 103 -4.81 9.79 15.12
C LEU A 103 -5.85 9.72 16.25
N GLY A 104 -5.45 9.23 17.43
CA GLY A 104 -6.28 9.24 18.63
C GLY A 104 -6.66 10.66 19.07
N TRP A 105 -5.68 11.56 19.15
CA TRP A 105 -5.91 12.96 19.50
C TRP A 105 -6.84 13.66 18.50
N ILE A 106 -6.68 13.40 17.19
CA ILE A 106 -7.57 13.91 16.15
C ILE A 106 -8.99 13.34 16.32
N ALA A 107 -9.13 12.04 16.61
CA ALA A 107 -10.43 11.42 16.80
C ALA A 107 -11.18 11.97 18.02
N GLU A 108 -10.45 12.34 19.08
CA GLU A 108 -11.01 12.94 20.29
C GLU A 108 -11.47 14.40 20.07
N HIS A 109 -10.75 15.19 19.26
CA HIS A 109 -11.00 16.64 19.14
C HIS A 109 -11.76 17.07 17.88
N ALA A 110 -11.62 16.35 16.76
CA ALA A 110 -12.03 16.81 15.43
C ALA A 110 -13.07 15.93 14.72
N ASP A 111 -13.53 14.85 15.38
CA ASP A 111 -14.43 13.79 14.88
C ASP A 111 -13.71 12.51 14.41
N PRO A 112 -14.22 11.30 14.76
CA PRO A 112 -13.65 10.02 14.32
C PRO A 112 -13.55 9.87 12.80
N HIS A 113 -14.46 10.47 12.03
CA HIS A 113 -14.41 10.45 10.57
C HIS A 113 -13.23 11.24 10.01
N ALA A 114 -12.87 12.36 10.65
CA ALA A 114 -11.71 13.15 10.25
C ALA A 114 -10.40 12.36 10.50
N ALA A 115 -10.29 11.68 11.65
CA ALA A 115 -9.15 10.81 11.94
C ALA A 115 -9.02 9.68 10.91
N LEU A 116 -10.14 9.06 10.52
CA LEU A 116 -10.17 8.01 9.51
C LEU A 116 -9.77 8.55 8.12
N LEU A 117 -10.27 9.72 7.73
CA LEU A 117 -9.87 10.41 6.48
C LEU A 117 -8.38 10.73 6.46
N VAL A 118 -7.81 11.22 7.55
CA VAL A 118 -6.37 11.52 7.63
C VAL A 118 -5.55 10.23 7.52
N SER A 119 -5.98 9.16 8.20
CA SER A 119 -5.29 7.87 8.19
C SER A 119 -5.27 7.22 6.80
N GLY A 120 -6.30 7.43 5.98
CA GLY A 120 -6.37 6.94 4.59
C GLY A 120 -5.79 7.90 3.56
N GLY A 121 -6.01 9.20 3.75
CA GLY A 121 -5.62 10.26 2.85
C GLY A 121 -4.10 10.41 2.76
N VAL A 122 -3.39 10.33 3.89
CA VAL A 122 -1.92 10.46 3.91
C VAL A 122 -1.24 9.36 3.07
N PRO A 123 -1.52 8.05 3.28
CA PRO A 123 -1.00 6.99 2.42
C PRO A 123 -1.42 7.12 0.95
N ALA A 124 -2.66 7.53 0.68
CA ALA A 124 -3.16 7.71 -0.68
C ALA A 124 -2.39 8.82 -1.41
N LEU A 125 -2.19 9.97 -0.75
CA LEU A 125 -1.41 11.09 -1.29
C LEU A 125 0.05 10.69 -1.49
N ALA A 126 0.66 9.98 -0.54
CA ALA A 126 2.01 9.46 -0.68
C ALA A 126 2.13 8.49 -1.88
N ALA A 127 1.15 7.62 -2.08
CA ALA A 127 1.13 6.72 -3.22
C ALA A 127 1.01 7.49 -4.54
N VAL A 128 0.14 8.50 -4.62
CA VAL A 128 -0.03 9.34 -5.82
C VAL A 128 1.25 10.14 -6.13
N THR A 129 1.87 10.76 -5.13
CA THR A 129 3.10 11.53 -5.34
C THR A 129 4.25 10.65 -5.82
N VAL A 130 4.46 9.49 -5.20
CA VAL A 130 5.48 8.52 -5.62
C VAL A 130 5.17 7.96 -7.00
N ALA A 131 3.91 7.64 -7.31
CA ALA A 131 3.49 7.19 -8.64
C ALA A 131 3.76 8.26 -9.70
N ALA A 132 3.46 9.53 -9.42
CA ALA A 132 3.72 10.64 -10.33
C ALA A 132 5.23 10.86 -10.56
N ILE A 133 6.06 10.77 -9.51
CA ILE A 133 7.52 10.85 -9.64
C ILE A 133 8.04 9.69 -10.48
N LEU A 134 7.54 8.47 -10.25
CA LEU A 134 7.96 7.29 -11.01
C LEU A 134 7.53 7.36 -12.48
N ALA A 135 6.35 7.90 -12.77
CA ALA A 135 5.87 8.14 -14.13
C ALA A 135 6.67 9.24 -14.84
N ARG A 136 7.18 10.24 -14.10
CA ARG A 136 8.06 11.28 -14.65
C ARG A 136 9.49 10.80 -14.89
N LYS A 137 10.03 9.98 -13.99
CA LYS A 137 11.40 9.42 -14.11
C LYS A 137 11.48 8.23 -15.07
N GLY A 138 10.40 7.47 -15.21
CA GLY A 138 10.32 6.35 -16.14
C GLY A 138 9.71 6.79 -17.46
N SER A 139 10.50 6.85 -18.53
CA SER A 139 10.05 6.96 -19.92
C SER A 139 9.25 5.72 -20.35
N LEU A 140 8.09 5.48 -19.74
CA LEU A 140 7.28 4.27 -19.88
C LEU A 140 6.09 4.52 -20.82
N GLN A 141 6.20 4.07 -22.06
CA GLN A 141 5.04 3.94 -22.95
C GLN A 141 4.24 2.70 -22.54
N LEU A 142 3.00 2.91 -22.11
CA LEU A 142 2.03 1.86 -21.86
C LEU A 142 1.50 1.37 -23.22
N ARG A 143 2.06 0.31 -23.80
CA ARG A 143 1.45 -0.37 -24.95
C ARG A 143 0.41 -1.37 -24.44
N VAL A 144 -0.86 -1.03 -24.65
CA VAL A 144 -2.00 -1.92 -24.45
C VAL A 144 -2.17 -2.70 -25.75
N ASP A 145 -1.72 -3.94 -25.77
CA ASP A 145 -1.89 -4.83 -26.91
C ASP A 145 -3.17 -5.65 -26.69
N TRP A 146 -4.24 -5.25 -27.38
CA TRP A 146 -5.58 -5.84 -27.25
C TRP A 146 -5.70 -7.23 -27.90
N ARG A 147 -4.61 -7.76 -28.47
CA ARG A 147 -4.62 -8.99 -29.25
C ARG A 147 -4.35 -10.26 -28.42
N ASP A 148 -3.90 -10.13 -27.18
CA ASP A 148 -3.60 -11.27 -26.29
C ASP A 148 -4.54 -11.32 -25.08
N ARG A 149 -5.54 -12.23 -25.13
CA ARG A 149 -6.58 -12.41 -24.10
C ARG A 149 -6.05 -12.82 -22.72
N ARG A 150 -4.75 -13.14 -22.57
CA ARG A 150 -4.19 -13.61 -21.30
C ARG A 150 -3.32 -12.59 -20.56
N HIS A 151 -2.77 -11.58 -21.25
CA HIS A 151 -1.92 -10.55 -20.63
C HIS A 151 -2.04 -9.18 -21.32
N PRO A 152 -3.11 -8.40 -21.06
CA PRO A 152 -3.38 -7.14 -21.78
C PRO A 152 -2.40 -5.98 -21.44
N LEU A 153 -1.47 -6.18 -20.51
CA LEU A 153 -0.61 -5.10 -19.99
C LEU A 153 0.86 -5.53 -20.00
N ARG A 154 1.59 -5.12 -21.04
CA ARG A 154 3.05 -5.23 -21.12
C ARG A 154 3.69 -3.84 -21.03
N ILE A 155 4.59 -3.71 -20.07
CA ILE A 155 5.28 -2.45 -19.79
C ILE A 155 6.60 -2.46 -20.54
N ALA A 156 6.68 -1.70 -21.63
CA ALA A 156 7.85 -1.58 -22.49
C ALA A 156 8.62 -0.28 -22.19
N HIS A 157 9.95 -0.36 -22.28
CA HIS A 157 10.86 0.78 -22.12
C HIS A 157 10.97 1.53 -23.45
N ARG A 158 10.89 2.86 -23.43
CA ARG A 158 11.12 3.72 -24.61
C ARG A 158 12.58 3.55 -25.07
N ALA A 159 12.77 3.04 -26.29
CA ALA A 159 14.06 3.09 -26.97
C ALA A 159 14.44 4.57 -27.17
N ALA A 160 15.66 4.90 -26.75
CA ALA A 160 16.26 6.21 -26.98
C ALA A 160 16.42 6.43 -28.50
N ALA A 161 15.97 7.59 -28.97
CA ALA A 161 16.35 8.14 -30.26
C ALA A 161 17.58 9.03 -30.05
#